data_AF-A0A1H2XCC8-F1
#
_entry.id   AF-A0A1H2XCC8-F1
#
_cell.length_a   1.000
_cell.length_b   1.000
_cell.length_c   1.000
_cell.angle_alpha   90.00
_cell.angle_beta   90.00
_cell.angle_gamma   90.00
#
_symmetry.space_group_name_H-M   'P 1'
#
loop_
_entity.id
_entity.type
_entity.pdbx_description
1 polymer ?
#
loop_
_entity_poly.entity_id
_entity_poly.type
_entity_poly.pdbx_seq_one_letter_code
_entity_poly.pdbx_strand_id
1 'polypeptide(L)'
;MIDSKKIIYLPRWIKITIVTALFSCLAASIYISLSFVGVPDRSDWILLSLSMAQITATALVISMVLIFGEREANLQFLVSKTERLLLKQLPSVLERIEDSNGHKPKVQVSKMNNIFGANYRLDTPGVATKMWIGFNVDRIIIAYFLPATQTTDEVRETFRYTFGGAESVGYKVNYEEATIKDSGEQIISIWCTWPAIQDSSHLSTELLSNPEKKLFIIQDIAMMTQSFIRTAERNSVGILTRCDPGPL
;
A
#
# COMPACT_ATOMS: atom_id res chain seq x y z
N MET A 1 13.81 27.17 -19.77
CA MET A 1 13.58 26.05 -18.82
C MET A 1 12.49 25.17 -19.39
N ILE A 2 12.83 23.98 -19.87
CA ILE A 2 11.82 23.00 -20.30
C ILE A 2 11.09 22.55 -19.02
N ASP A 3 9.77 22.78 -18.99
CA ASP A 3 8.91 22.41 -17.89
C ASP A 3 8.98 20.89 -17.68
N SER A 4 9.73 20.47 -16.67
CA SER A 4 10.07 19.07 -16.38
C SER A 4 8.81 18.21 -16.25
N LYS A 5 7.68 18.83 -15.86
CA LYS A 5 6.36 18.19 -15.80
C LYS A 5 5.89 17.67 -17.15
N LYS A 6 6.17 18.33 -18.27
CA LYS A 6 5.69 17.89 -19.60
C LYS A 6 6.48 16.71 -20.18
N ILE A 7 7.75 16.55 -19.81
CA ILE A 7 8.54 15.37 -20.23
C ILE A 7 8.10 14.11 -19.46
N ILE A 8 7.68 14.27 -18.20
CA ILE A 8 7.22 13.22 -17.28
C ILE A 8 5.93 12.50 -17.73
N TYR A 9 5.14 13.09 -18.65
CA TYR A 9 3.87 12.51 -19.13
C TYR A 9 3.95 11.91 -20.54
N LEU A 10 5.13 11.58 -21.06
CA LEU A 10 5.23 10.95 -22.37
C LEU A 10 4.51 9.56 -22.39
N PRO A 11 3.73 9.24 -23.43
CA PRO A 11 3.14 7.92 -23.59
C PRO A 11 4.19 6.80 -23.59
N ARG A 12 3.83 5.63 -23.05
CA ARG A 12 4.75 4.47 -22.93
C ARG A 12 5.35 4.04 -24.26
N TRP A 13 4.61 4.16 -25.37
CA TRP A 13 5.10 3.83 -26.70
C TRP A 13 6.24 4.76 -27.14
N ILE A 14 6.14 6.07 -26.90
CA ILE A 14 7.21 7.04 -27.23
C ILE A 14 8.47 6.74 -26.42
N LYS A 15 8.33 6.39 -25.14
CA LYS A 15 9.46 6.01 -24.27
C LYS A 15 10.19 4.79 -24.81
N ILE A 16 9.45 3.75 -25.20
CA ILE A 16 10.02 2.54 -25.79
C ILE A 16 10.73 2.90 -27.10
N THR A 17 10.12 3.72 -27.97
CA THR A 17 10.73 4.14 -29.22
C THR A 17 12.04 4.90 -29.01
N ILE A 18 12.09 5.86 -28.07
CA ILE A 18 13.30 6.63 -27.75
C ILE A 18 14.41 5.72 -27.23
N VAL A 19 14.10 4.85 -26.25
CA VAL A 19 15.11 3.93 -25.69
C VAL A 19 15.62 2.96 -26.76
N THR A 20 14.73 2.44 -27.61
CA THR A 20 15.09 1.50 -28.68
C THR A 20 15.95 2.18 -29.74
N ALA A 21 15.62 3.42 -30.13
CA ALA A 21 16.41 4.21 -31.06
C ALA A 21 17.80 4.52 -30.49
N LEU A 22 17.88 4.99 -29.24
CA LEU A 22 19.16 5.28 -28.58
C LEU A 22 20.04 4.03 -28.43
N PHE A 23 19.43 2.90 -28.05
CA PHE A 23 20.14 1.63 -27.95
C PHE A 23 20.64 1.14 -29.31
N SER A 24 19.83 1.28 -30.36
CA SER A 24 20.22 0.91 -31.73
C SER A 24 21.37 1.79 -32.24
N CYS A 25 21.32 3.10 -31.99
CA CYS A 25 22.41 4.01 -32.34
C CYS A 25 23.70 3.70 -31.57
N LEU A 26 23.59 3.38 -30.28
CA LEU A 26 24.73 2.97 -29.46
C LEU A 26 25.35 1.66 -29.99
N ALA A 27 24.53 0.65 -30.29
CA ALA A 27 24.99 -0.62 -30.85
C ALA A 27 25.65 -0.43 -32.23
N ALA A 28 25.06 0.39 -33.10
CA ALA A 28 25.62 0.70 -34.41
C ALA A 28 26.96 1.44 -34.29
N SER A 29 27.07 2.41 -33.37
CA SER A 29 28.30 3.13 -33.11
C SER A 29 29.41 2.20 -32.59
N ILE A 30 29.10 1.31 -31.65
CA ILE A 30 30.05 0.32 -31.14
C ILE A 30 30.50 -0.63 -32.26
N TYR A 31 29.56 -1.10 -33.09
CA TYR A 31 29.85 -1.98 -34.22
C TYR A 31 30.81 -1.32 -35.24
N ILE A 32 30.54 -0.06 -35.60
CA ILE A 32 31.40 0.72 -36.51
C ILE A 32 32.80 0.91 -35.89
N SER A 33 32.86 1.25 -34.61
CA SER A 33 34.14 1.42 -33.91
C SER A 33 34.96 0.12 -33.97
N LEU A 34 34.35 -1.02 -33.66
CA LEU A 34 35.02 -2.33 -33.68
C LEU A 34 35.42 -2.79 -35.08
N SER A 35 34.60 -2.51 -36.11
CA SER A 35 34.87 -2.97 -37.48
C SER A 35 36.01 -2.22 -38.17
N PHE A 36 36.29 -0.98 -37.74
CA PHE A 36 37.37 -0.16 -38.30
C PHE A 36 38.66 -0.16 -37.46
N VAL A 37 38.66 -0.80 -36.29
CA VAL A 37 39.88 -1.00 -35.48
C VAL A 37 40.88 -1.84 -36.28
N GLY A 38 42.09 -1.31 -36.48
CA GLY A 38 43.18 -1.98 -37.19
C GLY A 38 43.21 -1.72 -38.71
N VAL A 39 42.29 -0.94 -39.26
CA VAL A 39 42.30 -0.54 -40.68
C VAL A 39 43.01 0.82 -40.82
N PRO A 40 44.11 0.91 -41.60
CA PRO A 40 44.76 2.18 -41.91
C PRO A 40 43.78 3.15 -42.62
N ASP A 41 43.91 4.46 -42.40
CA ASP A 41 43.08 5.52 -43.01
C ASP A 41 41.60 5.62 -42.56
N ARG A 42 41.22 5.01 -41.42
CA ARG A 42 39.83 5.10 -40.89
C ARG A 42 39.70 5.76 -39.51
N SER A 43 40.72 6.49 -39.06
CA SER A 43 40.74 7.15 -37.74
C SER A 43 39.55 8.09 -37.50
N ASP A 44 39.13 8.84 -38.52
CA ASP A 44 38.03 9.81 -38.40
C ASP A 44 36.68 9.13 -38.13
N TRP A 45 36.47 7.95 -38.73
CA TRP A 45 35.26 7.15 -38.51
C TRP A 45 35.22 6.55 -37.10
N ILE A 46 36.37 6.19 -36.55
CA ILE A 46 36.50 5.73 -35.16
C ILE A 46 36.17 6.89 -34.20
N LEU A 47 36.71 8.09 -34.45
CA LEU A 47 36.47 9.25 -33.59
C LEU A 47 35.00 9.72 -33.63
N LEU A 48 34.40 9.72 -34.82
CA LEU A 48 32.97 10.02 -35.01
C LEU A 48 32.09 8.99 -34.31
N SER A 49 32.35 7.70 -34.50
CA SER A 49 31.57 6.64 -33.85
C SER A 49 31.68 6.74 -32.33
N LEU A 50 32.87 6.93 -31.78
CA LEU A 50 33.09 7.06 -30.34
C LEU A 50 32.34 8.27 -29.73
N SER A 51 32.30 9.39 -30.45
CA SER A 51 31.52 10.57 -30.06
C SER A 51 30.02 10.28 -30.05
N MET A 52 29.50 9.58 -31.07
CA MET A 52 28.11 9.15 -31.10
C MET A 52 27.77 8.15 -29.99
N ALA A 53 28.68 7.21 -29.67
CA ALA A 53 28.50 6.29 -28.54
C ALA A 53 28.36 7.06 -27.23
N GLN A 54 29.22 8.03 -26.97
CA GLN A 54 29.17 8.83 -25.74
C GLN A 54 27.85 9.61 -25.61
N ILE A 55 27.41 10.27 -26.68
CA ILE A 55 26.15 11.05 -26.67
C ILE A 55 24.95 10.11 -26.46
N THR A 56 24.89 9.01 -27.19
CA THR A 56 23.78 8.05 -27.10
C THR A 56 23.74 7.34 -25.74
N ALA A 57 24.89 6.94 -25.19
CA ALA A 57 24.99 6.38 -23.85
C ALA A 57 24.52 7.38 -22.78
N THR A 58 24.96 8.64 -22.86
CA THR A 58 24.54 9.70 -21.93
C THR A 58 23.03 9.94 -22.01
N ALA A 59 22.49 10.05 -23.23
CA ALA A 59 21.05 10.21 -23.45
C ALA A 59 20.25 9.00 -22.94
N LEU A 60 20.80 7.79 -23.04
CA LEU A 60 20.17 6.56 -22.56
C LEU A 60 20.12 6.52 -21.04
N VAL A 61 21.20 6.90 -20.35
CA VAL A 61 21.22 7.04 -18.89
C VAL A 61 20.19 8.06 -18.41
N ILE A 62 20.16 9.25 -19.01
CA ILE A 62 19.16 10.29 -18.68
C ILE A 62 17.74 9.77 -18.91
N SER A 63 17.50 9.11 -20.06
CA SER A 63 16.20 8.53 -20.39
C SER A 63 15.76 7.46 -19.39
N MET A 64 16.69 6.61 -18.94
CA MET A 64 16.40 5.61 -17.90
C MET A 64 16.00 6.29 -16.58
N VAL A 65 16.77 7.28 -16.12
CA VAL A 65 16.45 8.02 -14.88
C VAL A 65 15.06 8.65 -14.97
N LEU A 66 14.73 9.30 -16.09
CA LEU A 66 13.41 9.89 -16.30
C LEU A 66 12.29 8.84 -16.29
N ILE A 67 12.44 7.74 -17.04
CA ILE A 67 11.41 6.68 -17.14
C ILE A 67 11.19 5.97 -15.79
N PHE A 68 12.26 5.70 -15.04
CA PHE A 68 12.14 5.07 -13.73
C PHE A 68 11.61 6.03 -12.66
N GLY A 69 11.93 7.32 -12.74
CA GLY A 69 11.34 8.35 -11.87
C GLY A 69 9.82 8.52 -12.05
N GLU A 70 9.30 8.34 -13.26
CA GLU A 70 7.86 8.46 -13.55
C GLU A 70 7.01 7.31 -13.00
N ARG A 71 7.58 6.11 -12.82
CA ARG A 71 6.82 4.94 -12.33
C ARG A 71 6.25 5.18 -10.93
N GLU A 72 6.81 6.11 -10.17
CA GLU A 72 6.31 6.47 -8.84
C GLU A 72 5.15 7.48 -8.89
N ALA A 73 4.99 8.24 -9.98
CA ALA A 73 4.01 9.34 -10.08
C ALA A 73 2.67 8.96 -10.77
N ASN A 74 2.47 7.71 -11.19
CA ASN A 74 1.23 7.29 -11.86
C ASN A 74 0.14 6.89 -10.85
N LEU A 75 -0.99 7.60 -10.84
CA LEU A 75 -2.15 7.33 -9.99
C LEU A 75 -2.67 5.89 -10.12
N GLN A 76 -2.76 5.35 -11.34
CA GLN A 76 -3.22 3.97 -11.55
C GLN A 76 -2.29 2.94 -10.88
N PHE A 77 -1.00 3.25 -10.85
CA PHE A 77 -0.02 2.39 -10.18
C PHE A 77 -0.21 2.42 -8.66
N LEU A 78 -0.47 3.59 -8.08
CA LEU A 78 -0.80 3.72 -6.65
C LEU A 78 -2.07 2.96 -6.29
N VAL A 79 -3.14 3.08 -7.10
CA VAL A 79 -4.38 2.30 -6.92
C VAL A 79 -4.09 0.80 -6.95
N SER A 80 -3.36 0.33 -7.96
CA SER A 80 -3.03 -1.10 -8.07
C SER A 80 -2.17 -1.64 -6.92
N LYS A 81 -1.32 -0.78 -6.33
CA LYS A 81 -0.51 -1.10 -5.15
C LYS A 81 -1.38 -1.22 -3.90
N THR A 82 -2.30 -0.27 -3.71
CA THR A 82 -3.28 -0.31 -2.62
C THR A 82 -4.15 -1.56 -2.71
N GLU A 83 -4.69 -1.86 -3.89
CA GLU A 83 -5.48 -3.07 -4.12
C GLU A 83 -4.69 -4.34 -3.81
N ARG A 84 -3.43 -4.41 -4.25
CA ARG A 84 -2.58 -5.56 -3.94
C ARG A 84 -2.30 -5.70 -2.45
N LEU A 85 -2.08 -4.58 -1.75
CA LEU A 85 -1.86 -4.55 -0.31
C LEU A 85 -3.08 -5.10 0.43
N LEU A 86 -4.26 -4.56 0.15
CA LEU A 86 -5.51 -4.90 0.83
C LEU A 86 -6.06 -6.28 0.42
N LEU A 87 -6.04 -6.63 -0.86
CA LEU A 87 -6.70 -7.85 -1.35
C LEU A 87 -5.81 -9.08 -1.33
N LYS A 88 -4.48 -8.94 -1.20
CA LYS A 88 -3.55 -10.08 -1.25
C LYS A 88 -2.60 -10.14 -0.07
N GLN A 89 -1.90 -9.04 0.24
CA GLN A 89 -0.82 -9.07 1.24
C GLN A 89 -1.37 -9.09 2.67
N LEU A 90 -2.27 -8.16 3.01
CA LEU A 90 -2.86 -8.07 4.34
C LEU A 90 -3.65 -9.34 4.73
N PRO A 91 -4.50 -9.93 3.87
CA PRO A 91 -5.19 -11.18 4.18
C PRO A 91 -4.22 -12.32 4.51
N SER A 92 -3.12 -12.44 3.75
CA SER A 92 -2.12 -13.50 3.97
C SER A 92 -1.39 -13.41 5.31
N VAL A 93 -1.37 -12.23 5.93
CA VAL A 93 -0.82 -12.04 7.28
C VAL A 93 -1.91 -12.21 8.35
N LEU A 94 -3.14 -11.76 8.08
CA LEU A 94 -4.28 -12.01 8.95
C LEU A 94 -4.59 -13.50 9.10
N GLU A 95 -4.38 -14.32 8.07
CA GLU A 95 -4.51 -15.79 8.15
C GLU A 95 -3.48 -16.44 9.10
N ARG A 96 -2.46 -15.69 9.54
CA ARG A 96 -1.43 -16.19 10.46
C ARG A 96 -1.70 -15.85 11.91
N ILE A 97 -2.65 -14.95 12.20
CA ILE A 97 -3.00 -14.65 13.59
C ILE A 97 -3.72 -15.85 14.21
N GLU A 98 -3.73 -15.91 15.52
CA GLU A 98 -4.33 -17.02 16.26
C GLU A 98 -5.28 -16.49 17.33
N ASP A 99 -6.43 -17.14 17.49
CA ASP A 99 -7.35 -16.92 18.61
C ASP A 99 -6.71 -17.31 19.95
N SER A 100 -7.47 -17.26 21.05
CA SER A 100 -6.97 -17.66 22.38
C SER A 100 -6.69 -19.16 22.50
N ASN A 101 -7.20 -19.97 21.58
CA ASN A 101 -7.07 -21.43 21.54
C ASN A 101 -6.04 -21.92 20.51
N GLY A 102 -5.38 -21.02 19.78
CA GLY A 102 -4.39 -21.35 18.74
C GLY A 102 -4.99 -21.64 17.36
N HIS A 103 -6.29 -21.41 17.13
CA HIS A 103 -6.89 -21.57 15.81
C HIS A 103 -6.61 -20.36 14.92
N LYS A 104 -6.30 -20.64 13.66
CA LYS A 104 -6.10 -19.63 12.62
C LYS A 104 -7.42 -19.26 11.96
N PRO A 105 -7.69 -17.96 11.70
CA PRO A 105 -8.92 -17.56 11.07
C PRO A 105 -8.90 -17.90 9.58
N LYS A 106 -10.07 -18.29 9.07
CA LYS A 106 -10.36 -18.19 7.65
C LYS A 106 -10.67 -16.74 7.33
N VAL A 107 -9.85 -16.11 6.50
CA VAL A 107 -10.02 -14.71 6.10
C VAL A 107 -10.77 -14.63 4.78
N GLN A 108 -11.84 -13.85 4.74
CA GLN A 108 -12.58 -13.52 3.54
C GLN A 108 -12.51 -12.01 3.32
N VAL A 109 -12.28 -11.59 2.08
CA VAL A 109 -12.11 -10.18 1.73
C VAL A 109 -13.08 -9.84 0.62
N SER A 110 -13.77 -8.71 0.76
CA SER A 110 -14.63 -8.19 -0.30
C SER A 110 -13.79 -7.67 -1.47
N LYS A 111 -14.47 -7.34 -2.57
CA LYS A 111 -13.88 -6.41 -3.54
C LYS A 111 -13.65 -5.05 -2.87
N MET A 112 -12.79 -4.23 -3.48
CA MET A 112 -12.66 -2.83 -3.06
C MET A 112 -14.03 -2.15 -3.02
N ASN A 113 -14.32 -1.47 -1.92
CA ASN A 113 -15.55 -0.73 -1.67
C ASN A 113 -15.25 0.58 -0.93
N ASN A 114 -16.26 1.45 -0.84
CA ASN A 114 -16.16 2.72 -0.12
C ASN A 114 -14.95 3.58 -0.55
N ILE A 115 -14.79 3.75 -1.87
CA ILE A 115 -13.76 4.56 -2.56
C ILE A 115 -12.33 3.99 -2.47
N PHE A 116 -11.86 3.55 -1.30
CA PHE A 116 -10.46 3.16 -1.08
C PHE A 116 -10.25 2.08 0.00
N GLY A 117 -11.28 1.30 0.36
CA GLY A 117 -11.17 0.25 1.37
C GLY A 117 -11.69 -1.10 0.93
N ALA A 118 -11.63 -2.07 1.84
CA ALA A 118 -12.22 -3.38 1.68
C ALA A 118 -12.74 -3.90 3.04
N ASN A 119 -13.79 -4.71 3.00
CA ASN A 119 -14.28 -5.45 4.15
C ASN A 119 -13.55 -6.77 4.30
N TYR A 120 -13.26 -7.11 5.54
CA TYR A 120 -12.64 -8.36 5.96
C TYR A 120 -13.59 -9.05 6.92
N ARG A 121 -13.72 -10.36 6.74
CA ARG A 121 -14.38 -11.26 7.68
C ARG A 121 -13.38 -12.31 8.10
N LEU A 122 -13.21 -12.46 9.40
CA LEU A 122 -12.30 -13.42 10.02
C LEU A 122 -13.16 -14.40 10.80
N ASP A 123 -13.16 -15.66 10.38
CA ASP A 123 -13.92 -16.73 11.01
C ASP A 123 -12.94 -17.73 11.65
N THR A 124 -13.03 -17.92 12.97
CA THR A 124 -12.41 -19.03 13.71
C THR A 124 -13.54 -19.90 14.31
N PRO A 125 -13.24 -21.11 14.83
CA PRO A 125 -14.25 -21.91 15.52
C PRO A 125 -14.83 -21.22 16.77
N GLY A 126 -14.04 -20.40 17.46
CA GLY A 126 -14.45 -19.74 18.71
C GLY A 126 -15.10 -18.38 18.51
N VAL A 127 -14.68 -17.62 17.50
CA VAL A 127 -15.15 -16.26 17.25
C VAL A 127 -15.14 -15.91 15.77
N ALA A 128 -16.11 -15.11 15.36
CA ALA A 128 -16.15 -14.47 14.06
C ALA A 128 -16.16 -12.95 14.23
N THR A 129 -15.47 -12.23 13.37
CA THR A 129 -15.46 -10.78 13.39
C THR A 129 -15.40 -10.20 11.99
N LYS A 130 -15.87 -8.97 11.86
CA LYS A 130 -15.78 -8.17 10.64
C LYS A 130 -14.99 -6.90 10.92
N MET A 131 -14.21 -6.48 9.94
CA MET A 131 -13.56 -5.18 9.96
C MET A 131 -13.55 -4.55 8.57
N TRP A 132 -13.34 -3.25 8.50
CA TRP A 132 -13.09 -2.54 7.27
C TRP A 132 -11.74 -1.87 7.35
N ILE A 133 -10.96 -1.95 6.26
CA ILE A 133 -9.65 -1.32 6.19
C ILE A 133 -9.59 -0.46 4.94
N GLY A 134 -9.44 0.84 5.16
CA GLY A 134 -9.25 1.86 4.15
C GLY A 134 -7.81 2.33 4.10
N PHE A 135 -7.30 2.47 2.87
CA PHE A 135 -5.98 3.01 2.63
C PHE A 135 -6.07 4.22 1.68
N ASN A 136 -5.90 5.42 2.22
CA ASN A 136 -5.95 6.68 1.47
C ASN A 136 -4.57 7.34 1.46
N VAL A 137 -3.63 6.78 0.68
CA VAL A 137 -2.23 7.21 0.40
C VAL A 137 -1.40 7.59 1.64
N ASP A 138 -1.87 8.60 2.38
CA ASP A 138 -1.33 9.22 3.58
C ASP A 138 -2.04 8.81 4.88
N ARG A 139 -3.04 7.94 4.79
CA ARG A 139 -3.80 7.52 5.96
C ARG A 139 -4.25 6.08 5.85
N ILE A 140 -4.17 5.39 6.98
CA ILE A 140 -4.76 4.07 7.15
C ILE A 140 -5.88 4.20 8.15
N ILE A 141 -7.03 3.62 7.81
CA ILE A 141 -8.22 3.63 8.64
C ILE A 141 -8.66 2.20 8.81
N ILE A 142 -8.85 1.77 10.05
CA ILE A 142 -9.34 0.44 10.40
C ILE A 142 -10.58 0.65 11.25
N ALA A 143 -11.68 0.00 10.88
CA ALA A 143 -12.94 0.10 11.58
C ALA A 143 -13.38 -1.29 12.05
N TYR A 144 -13.59 -1.44 13.35
CA TYR A 144 -14.22 -2.61 13.98
C TYR A 144 -15.63 -2.23 14.41
N PHE A 145 -16.63 -3.02 14.06
CA PHE A 145 -17.99 -2.83 14.53
C PHE A 145 -18.35 -3.92 15.54
N LEU A 146 -18.97 -3.52 16.63
CA LEU A 146 -19.45 -4.39 17.70
C LEU A 146 -20.95 -4.13 17.91
N PRO A 147 -21.76 -5.14 18.28
CA PRO A 147 -23.12 -4.91 18.71
C PRO A 147 -23.13 -4.01 19.95
N ALA A 148 -24.07 -3.07 20.04
CA ALA A 148 -24.22 -2.19 21.20
C ALA A 148 -24.89 -2.90 22.39
N THR A 149 -24.29 -4.01 22.85
CA THR A 149 -24.74 -4.74 24.05
C THR A 149 -24.19 -4.15 25.35
N GLN A 150 -23.16 -3.33 25.23
CA GLN A 150 -22.46 -2.64 26.31
C GLN A 150 -22.41 -1.15 25.97
N THR A 151 -22.11 -0.31 26.95
CA THR A 151 -21.89 1.13 26.72
C THR A 151 -20.53 1.37 26.06
N THR A 152 -20.38 2.50 25.37
CA THR A 152 -19.09 2.88 24.76
C THR A 152 -17.95 2.95 25.78
N ASP A 153 -18.23 3.39 27.01
CA ASP A 153 -17.20 3.50 28.06
C ASP A 153 -16.74 2.12 28.55
N GLU A 154 -17.66 1.16 28.70
CA GLU A 154 -17.33 -0.23 29.03
C GLU A 154 -16.48 -0.89 27.94
N VAL A 155 -16.84 -0.67 26.67
CA VAL A 155 -16.06 -1.16 25.53
C VAL A 155 -14.67 -0.52 25.52
N ARG A 156 -14.59 0.81 25.72
CA ARG A 156 -13.31 1.53 25.78
C ARG A 156 -12.40 0.98 26.88
N GLU A 157 -12.94 0.76 28.07
CA GLU A 157 -12.16 0.20 29.18
C GLU A 157 -11.73 -1.24 28.91
N THR A 158 -12.64 -2.07 28.37
CA THR A 158 -12.35 -3.48 28.04
C THR A 158 -11.20 -3.61 27.05
N PHE A 159 -11.17 -2.76 26.02
CA PHE A 159 -10.14 -2.78 24.99
C PHE A 159 -9.01 -1.77 25.23
N ARG A 160 -8.89 -1.18 26.43
CA ARG A 160 -7.92 -0.12 26.73
C ARG A 160 -6.49 -0.52 26.41
N TYR A 161 -6.08 -1.75 26.74
CA TYR A 161 -4.71 -2.21 26.44
C TYR A 161 -4.49 -2.53 24.97
N THR A 162 -5.50 -3.07 24.29
CA THR A 162 -5.45 -3.37 22.86
C THR A 162 -5.23 -2.10 22.06
N PHE A 163 -6.07 -1.08 22.30
CA PHE A 163 -6.01 0.16 21.54
C PHE A 163 -5.00 1.16 22.11
N GLY A 164 -4.70 1.11 23.41
CA GLY A 164 -3.59 1.88 24.00
C GLY A 164 -2.23 1.46 23.43
N GLY A 165 -2.06 0.17 23.10
CA GLY A 165 -0.91 -0.30 22.33
C GLY A 165 -0.83 0.36 20.96
N ALA A 166 -1.94 0.39 20.21
CA ALA A 166 -2.00 1.05 18.91
C ALA A 166 -1.76 2.57 19.01
N GLU A 167 -2.31 3.24 20.02
CA GLU A 167 -2.08 4.67 20.27
C GLU A 167 -0.60 4.98 20.57
N SER A 168 0.11 4.09 21.27
CA SER A 168 1.55 4.25 21.52
C SER A 168 2.42 4.17 20.26
N VAL A 169 1.91 3.51 19.21
CA VAL A 169 2.52 3.44 17.87
C VAL A 169 2.01 4.58 16.95
N GLY A 170 1.10 5.39 17.48
CA GLY A 170 0.60 6.64 16.91
C GLY A 170 -0.67 6.52 16.09
N TYR A 171 -1.46 5.46 16.29
CA TYR A 171 -2.86 5.46 15.88
C TYR A 171 -3.65 6.47 16.71
N LYS A 172 -4.67 7.07 16.10
CA LYS A 172 -5.75 7.77 16.80
C LYS A 172 -6.94 6.85 16.87
N VAL A 173 -7.45 6.59 18.07
CA VAL A 173 -8.56 5.67 18.28
C VAL A 173 -9.79 6.45 18.72
N ASN A 174 -10.89 6.30 17.97
CA ASN A 174 -12.18 6.90 18.30
C ASN A 174 -13.24 5.81 18.45
N TYR A 175 -14.22 6.07 19.31
CA TYR A 175 -15.36 5.19 19.54
C TYR A 175 -16.63 5.97 19.25
N GLU A 176 -17.50 5.43 18.41
CA GLU A 176 -18.75 6.08 18.01
C GLU A 176 -19.91 5.08 18.04
N GLU A 177 -20.99 5.47 18.71
CA GLU A 177 -22.26 4.75 18.67
C GLU A 177 -23.01 5.12 17.39
N ALA A 178 -23.54 4.12 16.69
CA ALA A 178 -24.29 4.34 15.48
C ALA A 178 -25.48 3.38 15.38
N THR A 179 -26.53 3.85 14.72
CA THR A 179 -27.65 3.00 14.31
C THR A 179 -27.59 2.82 12.81
N ILE A 180 -27.45 1.58 12.35
CA ILE A 180 -27.36 1.28 10.92
C ILE A 180 -28.74 1.47 10.29
N LYS A 181 -28.83 2.37 9.31
CA LYS A 181 -30.12 2.77 8.69
C LYS A 181 -30.92 1.60 8.11
N ASP A 182 -30.23 0.63 7.49
CA ASP A 182 -30.90 -0.45 6.77
C ASP A 182 -31.35 -1.60 7.68
N SER A 183 -30.61 -1.89 8.75
CA SER A 183 -30.89 -3.01 9.66
C SER A 183 -31.54 -2.59 10.98
N GLY A 184 -31.47 -1.30 11.34
CA GLY A 184 -31.81 -0.81 12.68
C GLY A 184 -30.87 -1.32 13.78
N GLU A 185 -29.78 -2.02 13.43
CA GLU A 185 -28.81 -2.55 14.39
C GLU A 185 -28.06 -1.40 15.05
N GLN A 186 -28.07 -1.37 16.39
CA GLN A 186 -27.23 -0.48 17.16
C GLN A 186 -25.84 -1.10 17.30
N ILE A 187 -24.83 -0.31 16.97
CA ILE A 187 -23.44 -0.73 17.00
C ILE A 187 -22.59 0.27 17.76
N ILE A 188 -21.45 -0.22 18.25
CA ILE A 188 -20.30 0.60 18.62
C ILE A 188 -19.23 0.38 17.56
N SER A 189 -18.79 1.47 16.94
CA SER A 189 -17.72 1.48 15.96
C SER A 189 -16.43 1.97 16.60
N ILE A 190 -15.34 1.25 16.37
CA ILE A 190 -14.00 1.59 16.84
C ILE A 190 -13.15 1.92 15.61
N TRP A 191 -12.72 3.18 15.52
CA TRP A 191 -11.99 3.75 14.40
C TRP A 191 -10.54 3.96 14.77
N CYS A 192 -9.65 3.15 14.22
CA CYS A 192 -8.20 3.29 14.38
C CYS A 192 -7.64 3.97 13.13
N THR A 193 -7.18 5.20 13.28
CA THR A 193 -6.62 6.00 12.18
C THR A 193 -5.14 6.23 12.40
N TRP A 194 -4.30 5.69 11.52
CA TRP A 194 -2.87 5.99 11.53
C TRP A 194 -2.57 7.09 10.50
N PRO A 195 -2.16 8.29 10.94
CA PRO A 195 -1.69 9.32 10.02
C PRO A 195 -0.29 8.93 9.52
N ALA A 196 -0.09 8.90 8.21
CA ALA A 196 1.25 8.68 7.65
C ALA A 196 2.22 9.84 7.89
N ILE A 197 1.74 10.96 8.46
CA ILE A 197 2.58 12.10 8.85
C ILE A 197 2.69 12.09 10.37
N GLN A 198 3.82 11.60 10.87
CA GLN A 198 4.29 11.84 12.23
C GLN A 198 5.51 12.78 12.12
N ASP A 199 5.48 13.91 12.81
CA ASP A 199 6.61 14.85 13.00
C ASP A 199 7.19 15.59 11.80
N SER A 200 6.38 16.40 11.10
CA SER A 200 6.84 17.46 10.17
C SER A 200 7.75 17.02 9.00
N SER A 201 8.04 15.72 8.89
CA SER A 201 8.69 15.10 7.75
C SER A 201 7.63 14.57 6.79
N HIS A 202 7.72 14.98 5.54
CA HIS A 202 6.77 14.60 4.49
C HIS A 202 6.94 13.12 4.12
N LEU A 203 6.28 12.23 4.87
CA LEU A 203 6.21 10.80 4.56
C LEU A 203 5.06 10.42 3.61
N SER A 204 4.34 11.41 3.06
CA SER A 204 3.08 11.27 2.30
C SER A 204 3.25 10.73 0.86
N THR A 205 4.34 10.01 0.58
CA THR A 205 4.54 9.32 -0.72
C THR A 205 5.22 7.96 -0.59
N GLU A 206 5.81 7.64 0.57
CA GLU A 206 6.66 6.45 0.70
C GLU A 206 5.94 5.19 1.18
N LEU A 207 4.76 5.30 1.77
CA LEU A 207 4.20 4.15 2.49
C LEU A 207 3.86 2.98 1.54
N LEU A 208 3.37 3.28 0.34
CA LEU A 208 3.11 2.29 -0.71
C LEU A 208 4.34 1.98 -1.59
N SER A 209 5.45 2.69 -1.46
CA SER A 209 6.69 2.38 -2.20
C SER A 209 7.68 1.63 -1.33
N ASN A 210 7.81 1.96 -0.04
CA ASN A 210 8.74 1.38 0.93
C ASN A 210 8.24 0.00 1.44
N PRO A 211 8.95 -1.11 1.15
CA PRO A 211 8.57 -2.44 1.61
C PRO A 211 8.58 -2.62 3.13
N GLU A 212 9.49 -1.97 3.84
CA GLU A 212 9.63 -2.08 5.30
C GLU A 212 8.40 -1.48 5.99
N LYS A 213 7.99 -0.28 5.56
CA LYS A 213 6.77 0.38 6.08
C LYS A 213 5.52 -0.46 5.83
N LYS A 214 5.39 -1.07 4.63
CA LYS A 214 4.27 -1.98 4.35
C LYS A 214 4.26 -3.17 5.28
N LEU A 215 5.41 -3.81 5.46
CA LEU A 215 5.52 -4.98 6.30
C LEU A 215 5.15 -4.63 7.75
N PHE A 216 5.73 -3.55 8.27
CA PHE A 216 5.43 -3.02 9.59
C PHE A 216 3.93 -2.83 9.79
N ILE A 217 3.27 -2.11 8.88
CA ILE A 217 1.84 -1.80 8.97
C ILE A 217 0.99 -3.06 8.89
N ILE A 218 1.27 -3.97 7.96
CA ILE A 218 0.49 -5.20 7.84
C ILE A 218 0.61 -6.05 9.10
N GLN A 219 1.82 -6.13 9.67
CA GLN A 219 2.06 -6.86 10.91
C GLN A 219 1.39 -6.19 12.11
N ASP A 220 1.42 -4.87 12.18
CA ASP A 220 0.82 -4.10 13.27
C ASP A 220 -0.71 -4.21 13.26
N ILE A 221 -1.33 -4.09 12.07
CA ILE A 221 -2.77 -4.36 11.88
C ILE A 221 -3.11 -5.79 12.32
N ALA A 222 -2.31 -6.77 11.94
CA ALA A 222 -2.54 -8.16 12.33
C ALA A 222 -2.42 -8.36 13.84
N MET A 223 -1.40 -7.78 14.48
CA MET A 223 -1.19 -7.86 15.93
C MET A 223 -2.30 -7.15 16.71
N MET A 224 -2.74 -5.98 16.25
CA MET A 224 -3.87 -5.25 16.81
C MET A 224 -5.16 -6.06 16.67
N THR A 225 -5.42 -6.64 15.49
CA THR A 225 -6.60 -7.47 15.24
C THR A 225 -6.60 -8.73 16.09
N GLN A 226 -5.44 -9.38 16.26
CA GLN A 226 -5.29 -10.53 17.12
C GLN A 226 -5.56 -10.18 18.59
N SER A 227 -5.02 -9.05 19.06
CA SER A 227 -5.23 -8.55 20.41
C SER A 227 -6.70 -8.18 20.65
N PHE A 228 -7.36 -7.59 19.66
CA PHE A 228 -8.80 -7.32 19.68
C PHE A 228 -9.62 -8.61 19.84
N ILE A 229 -9.38 -9.62 19.00
CA ILE A 229 -10.06 -10.91 19.07
C ILE A 229 -9.86 -11.57 20.44
N ARG A 230 -8.61 -11.68 20.91
CA ARG A 230 -8.30 -12.33 22.19
C ARG A 230 -8.87 -11.58 23.40
N THR A 231 -8.95 -10.25 23.31
CA THR A 231 -9.56 -9.43 24.38
C THR A 231 -11.07 -9.63 24.40
N ALA A 232 -11.70 -9.71 23.24
CA ALA A 232 -13.12 -10.02 23.15
C ALA A 232 -13.45 -11.39 23.73
N GLU A 233 -12.67 -12.43 23.40
CA GLU A 233 -12.84 -13.78 23.94
C GLU A 233 -12.68 -13.79 25.47
N ARG A 234 -11.62 -13.18 26.00
CA ARG A 234 -11.32 -13.15 27.43
C ARG A 234 -12.42 -12.47 28.25
N ASN A 235 -13.04 -11.43 27.69
CA ASN A 235 -14.08 -10.64 28.36
C ASN A 235 -15.49 -11.03 27.90
N SER A 236 -15.63 -12.10 27.10
CA SER A 236 -16.93 -12.56 26.55
C SER A 236 -17.71 -11.46 25.82
N VAL A 237 -17.02 -10.58 25.09
CA VAL A 237 -17.63 -9.50 24.31
C VAL A 237 -17.96 -10.01 22.91
N GLY A 238 -19.22 -9.84 22.48
CA GLY A 238 -19.63 -10.13 21.11
C GLY A 238 -18.99 -9.15 20.11
N ILE A 239 -18.29 -9.66 19.10
CA ILE A 239 -17.60 -8.85 18.08
C ILE A 239 -18.03 -9.17 16.64
N LEU A 240 -19.19 -9.82 16.51
CA LEU A 240 -19.83 -10.09 15.23
C LEU A 240 -21.11 -9.26 15.10
N THR A 241 -21.15 -8.38 14.10
CA THR A 241 -22.34 -7.62 13.72
C THR A 241 -22.96 -8.18 12.44
N ARG A 242 -24.24 -7.89 12.22
CA ARG A 242 -24.92 -8.24 10.96
C ARG A 242 -24.52 -7.30 9.84
N CYS A 243 -24.35 -6.01 10.14
CA CYS A 243 -23.84 -5.02 9.20
C CYS A 243 -22.39 -5.28 8.77
N ASP A 244 -22.02 -4.76 7.60
CA ASP A 244 -20.63 -4.73 7.14
C ASP A 244 -19.99 -3.40 7.60
N PRO A 245 -18.79 -3.43 8.20
CA PRO A 245 -18.12 -2.21 8.64
C PRO A 245 -17.78 -1.26 7.49
N GLY A 246 -17.73 0.04 7.73
CA GLY A 246 -17.34 1.00 6.71
C GLY A 246 -17.64 2.43 7.12
N PRO A 247 -17.23 3.43 6.32
CA PRO A 247 -17.58 4.83 6.54
C PRO A 247 -19.09 4.99 6.73
N LEU A 248 -19.49 5.54 7.88
CA LEU A 248 -20.89 5.79 8.27
C LEU A 248 -21.45 7.08 7.67
#